data_AF-A0A1Y2XC48-F1
#
_entry.id   AF-A0A1Y2XC48-F1
#
_cell.length_a   1.000
_cell.length_b   1.000
_cell.length_c   1.000
_cell.angle_alpha   90.00
_cell.angle_beta   90.00
_cell.angle_gamma   90.00
#
_symmetry.space_group_name_H-M   'P 1'
#
loop_
_entity.id
_entity.type
_entity.pdbx_description
1 polymer ?
#
loop_
_entity_poly.entity_id
_entity_poly.type
_entity_poly.pdbx_seq_one_letter_code
_entity_poly.pdbx_strand_id
1 'polypeptide(L)'
;MSPKEIPKASFDQDGERPYVVDYVQKPEFSVGDKVYLLNSDGSRDGPYIVASVISAGKYTLSLDTGIPVRNGDEISGDELEEA
;
A
#
# COMPACT_ATOMS: atom_id res chain seq x y z
N MET A 1 -2.42 8.34 -26.79
CA MET A 1 -3.26 8.08 -25.61
C MET A 1 -3.34 6.57 -25.45
N SER A 2 -2.62 6.00 -24.49
CA SER A 2 -2.66 4.56 -24.22
C SER A 2 -3.83 4.25 -23.29
N PRO A 3 -4.66 3.21 -23.55
CA PRO A 3 -5.70 2.81 -22.62
C PRO A 3 -5.03 2.15 -21.40
N LYS A 4 -5.41 2.58 -20.19
CA LYS A 4 -5.04 1.88 -18.95
C LYS A 4 -5.78 0.55 -18.93
N GLU A 5 -5.04 -0.57 -18.99
CA GLU A 5 -5.63 -1.89 -18.78
C GLU A 5 -6.19 -1.97 -17.36
N ILE A 6 -7.50 -2.14 -17.28
CA ILE A 6 -8.20 -2.53 -16.06
C ILE A 6 -7.95 -4.03 -15.90
N PRO A 7 -7.50 -4.53 -14.73
CA PRO A 7 -7.30 -5.96 -14.56
C PRO A 7 -8.63 -6.66 -14.80
N LYS A 8 -8.73 -7.41 -15.91
CA LYS A 8 -9.89 -8.25 -16.16
C LYS A 8 -9.77 -9.45 -15.23
N ALA A 9 -10.61 -9.50 -14.20
CA ALA A 9 -10.82 -10.72 -13.45
C ALA A 9 -11.40 -11.77 -14.42
N SER A 10 -10.58 -12.73 -14.86
CA SER A 10 -11.06 -13.95 -15.50
C SER A 10 -11.47 -14.92 -14.40
N PHE A 11 -12.77 -15.20 -14.31
CA PHE A 11 -13.25 -16.32 -13.51
C PHE A 11 -13.18 -17.55 -14.40
N ASP A 12 -12.10 -18.32 -14.28
CA ASP A 12 -11.98 -19.58 -15.00
C ASP A 12 -13.02 -20.58 -14.46
N GLN A 13 -13.91 -21.01 -15.35
CA GLN A 13 -14.77 -22.16 -15.14
C GLN A 13 -13.89 -23.40 -15.19
N ASP A 14 -13.51 -23.93 -14.03
CA ASP A 14 -13.56 -25.35 -13.66
C ASP A 14 -12.65 -25.63 -12.46
N GLY A 15 -13.24 -25.72 -11.26
CA GLY A 15 -12.76 -26.56 -10.16
C GLY A 15 -11.50 -26.16 -9.40
N GLU A 16 -10.64 -25.27 -9.90
CA GLU A 16 -9.49 -24.78 -9.13
C GLU A 16 -9.91 -23.67 -8.17
N ARG A 17 -9.63 -23.87 -6.88
CA ARG A 17 -9.80 -22.81 -5.88
C ARG A 17 -8.85 -21.68 -6.27
N PRO A 18 -9.29 -20.41 -6.26
CA PRO A 18 -8.38 -19.29 -6.47
C PRO A 18 -7.22 -19.41 -5.48
N TYR A 19 -6.02 -19.54 -6.01
CA TYR A 19 -4.80 -19.56 -5.22
C TYR A 19 -4.21 -18.15 -5.23
N VAL A 20 -3.71 -17.74 -4.07
CA VAL A 20 -2.94 -16.51 -3.99
C VAL A 20 -1.55 -16.84 -4.51
N VAL A 21 -1.14 -16.20 -5.61
CA VAL A 21 0.26 -16.21 -6.01
C VAL A 21 1.01 -15.45 -4.91
N ASP A 22 2.00 -16.06 -4.28
CA ASP A 22 2.83 -15.36 -3.30
C ASP A 22 3.36 -14.07 -3.95
N TYR A 23 3.27 -12.95 -3.23
CA TYR A 23 3.97 -11.76 -3.66
C TYR A 23 5.44 -12.14 -3.85
N VAL A 24 5.96 -11.92 -5.05
CA VAL A 24 7.38 -12.16 -5.38
C VAL A 24 8.31 -11.46 -4.38
N GLN A 25 7.80 -10.41 -3.73
CA GLN A 25 8.46 -9.66 -2.68
C GLN A 25 7.48 -9.33 -1.56
N LYS A 26 7.76 -9.79 -0.34
CA LYS A 26 6.92 -9.51 0.84
C LYS A 26 6.99 -8.01 1.16
N PRO A 27 5.85 -7.31 1.36
CA PRO A 27 5.87 -5.92 1.79
C PRO A 27 6.45 -5.81 3.21
N GLU A 28 7.15 -4.71 3.47
CA GLU A 28 7.75 -4.41 4.77
C GLU A 28 6.68 -4.10 5.82
N PHE A 29 5.76 -3.20 5.47
CA PHE A 29 4.60 -2.86 6.28
C PHE A 29 3.33 -3.56 5.79
N SER A 30 2.40 -3.79 6.73
CA SER A 30 1.08 -4.37 6.51
C SER A 30 -0.02 -3.34 6.75
N VAL A 31 -1.20 -3.55 6.16
CA VAL A 31 -2.37 -2.70 6.42
C VAL A 31 -2.70 -2.70 7.91
N GLY A 32 -2.87 -1.51 8.49
CA GLY A 32 -3.12 -1.31 9.91
C GLY A 32 -1.88 -0.98 10.73
N ASP A 33 -0.68 -1.17 10.18
CA ASP A 33 0.56 -0.80 10.87
C ASP A 33 0.62 0.72 11.09
N LYS A 34 1.17 1.12 12.24
CA LYS A 34 1.46 2.52 12.54
C LYS A 34 2.84 2.88 12.06
N VAL A 35 2.93 3.97 11.31
CA VAL A 35 4.18 4.43 10.71
C VAL A 35 4.34 5.94 10.83
N TYR A 36 5.58 6.40 10.88
CA TYR A 36 5.96 7.78 10.64
C TYR A 36 6.34 7.97 9.16
N LEU A 37 5.98 9.12 8.61
CA LEU A 37 6.42 9.56 7.29
C LEU A 37 7.70 10.39 7.44
N LEU A 38 8.78 9.95 6.80
CA LEU A 38 10.07 10.62 6.77
C LEU A 38 10.08 11.70 5.69
N ASN A 39 10.18 12.96 6.12
CA ASN A 39 10.33 14.10 5.21
C ASN A 39 11.80 14.28 4.80
N SER A 40 12.03 14.93 3.64
CA SER A 40 13.39 15.15 3.13
C SER A 40 14.26 16.05 4.02
N ASP A 41 13.66 16.79 4.95
CA ASP A 41 14.36 17.60 5.96
C ASP A 41 14.77 16.79 7.20
N GLY A 42 14.45 15.49 7.23
CA GLY A 42 14.71 14.59 8.35
C GLY A 42 13.65 14.64 9.46
N SER A 43 12.61 15.48 9.29
CA SER A 43 11.47 15.48 10.21
C SER A 43 10.57 14.27 9.99
N ARG A 44 9.78 13.94 11.03
CA ARG A 44 8.80 12.86 11.01
C ARG A 44 7.40 13.44 11.14
N ASP A 45 6.51 13.05 10.23
CA ASP A 45 5.09 13.34 10.32
C ASP A 45 4.31 12.08 10.74
N GLY A 46 3.26 12.26 11.55
CA GLY A 46 2.39 11.17 12.01
C GLY A 46 2.29 11.06 13.54
N PRO A 47 1.95 9.87 14.08
CA PRO A 47 1.87 8.59 13.36
C PRO A 47 0.64 8.47 12.45
N TYR A 48 0.81 7.75 11.35
CA TYR A 48 -0.24 7.40 10.40
C TYR A 48 -0.48 5.90 10.40
N ILE A 49 -1.58 5.48 9.78
CA ILE A 49 -1.93 4.07 9.57
C ILE A 49 -1.68 3.71 8.11
N VAL A 50 -1.06 2.57 7.86
CA VAL A 50 -0.99 1.98 6.50
C VAL A 50 -2.41 1.59 6.08
N ALA A 51 -2.96 2.34 5.13
CA ALA A 51 -4.33 2.15 4.64
C ALA A 51 -4.40 1.07 3.55
N SER A 52 -3.39 0.99 2.67
CA SER A 52 -3.29 -0.06 1.67
C SER A 52 -1.83 -0.36 1.27
N VAL A 53 -1.59 -1.59 0.80
CA VAL A 53 -0.34 -2.00 0.16
C VAL A 53 -0.62 -2.13 -1.33
N ILE A 54 -0.11 -1.20 -2.14
CA ILE A 54 -0.34 -1.16 -3.59
C ILE A 54 0.57 -2.18 -4.29
N SER A 55 1.82 -2.26 -3.84
CA SER A 55 2.82 -3.25 -4.25
C SER A 55 3.88 -3.37 -3.15
N ALA A 56 4.80 -4.33 -3.28
CA ALA A 56 5.95 -4.41 -2.37
C ALA A 56 6.73 -3.08 -2.38
N GLY A 57 6.73 -2.35 -1.26
CA GLY A 57 7.38 -1.05 -1.12
C GLY A 57 6.55 0.17 -1.52
N LYS A 58 5.25 0.03 -1.82
CA LYS A 58 4.35 1.17 -2.08
C LYS A 58 3.08 1.09 -1.25
N TYR A 59 2.77 2.18 -0.57
CA TYR A 59 1.72 2.26 0.44
C TYR A 59 0.84 3.48 0.23
N THR A 60 -0.38 3.44 0.72
CA THR A 60 -1.15 4.66 1.01
C THR A 60 -1.37 4.75 2.51
N LEU A 61 -1.42 5.97 3.04
CA LEU A 61 -1.57 6.22 4.46
C LEU A 61 -2.92 6.86 4.78
N SER A 62 -3.40 6.65 6.00
CA SER A 62 -4.55 7.36 6.56
C SER A 62 -4.27 7.86 7.97
N LEU A 63 -5.05 8.84 8.41
CA LEU A 63 -5.20 9.14 9.82
C LEU A 63 -5.87 7.96 10.54
N ASP A 64 -5.82 7.96 11.87
CA ASP A 64 -6.56 7.02 12.73
C ASP A 64 -8.08 7.06 12.49
N THR A 65 -8.60 8.21 12.06
CA THR A 65 -10.00 8.43 11.65
C THR A 65 -10.33 7.84 10.27
N GLY A 66 -9.35 7.28 9.55
CA GLY A 66 -9.52 6.72 8.21
C GLY A 66 -9.46 7.75 7.07
N ILE A 67 -9.18 9.02 7.37
CA ILE A 67 -9.00 10.06 6.36
C ILE A 67 -7.68 9.84 5.62
N PRO A 68 -7.67 9.83 4.27
CA PRO A 68 -6.44 9.60 3.52
C PRO A 68 -5.43 10.75 3.69
N VAL A 69 -4.17 10.40 3.91
CA VAL A 69 -3.05 11.34 3.93
C VAL A 69 -2.66 11.68 2.49
N ARG A 70 -2.29 12.94 2.23
CA ARG A 70 -1.90 13.43 0.88
C ARG A 70 -2.88 13.01 -0.22
N ASN A 71 -4.19 13.07 0.05
CA ASN A 71 -5.25 12.64 -0.88
C ASN A 71 -5.13 11.18 -1.40
N GLY A 72 -4.41 10.32 -0.67
CA GLY A 72 -4.21 8.92 -1.05
C GLY A 72 -3.04 8.70 -2.01
N ASP A 73 -2.06 9.60 -2.02
CA ASP A 73 -0.82 9.44 -2.78
C ASP A 73 -0.08 8.14 -2.41
N GLU A 74 0.57 7.55 -3.41
CA GLU A 74 1.48 6.41 -3.24
C GLU A 74 2.79 6.88 -2.58
N ILE A 75 3.13 6.30 -1.44
CA ILE A 75 4.31 6.60 -0.65
C ILE A 75 5.26 5.40 -0.67
N SER A 76 6.56 5.65 -0.84
CA SER A 76 7.57 4.60 -0.84
C SER A 76 7.75 4.03 0.58
N GLY A 77 8.03 2.72 0.68
CA GLY A 77 8.43 2.11 1.95
C GLY A 77 9.68 2.76 2.55
N ASP A 78 10.60 3.24 1.72
CA ASP A 78 11.81 3.95 2.15
C ASP A 78 11.52 5.30 2.83
N GLU A 79 10.32 5.84 2.63
CA GLU A 79 9.85 7.07 3.28
C GLU A 79 9.08 6.78 4.58
N LEU A 80 9.00 5.51 4.99
CA LEU A 80 8.26 5.09 6.19
C LEU A 80 9.20 4.57 7.27
N GLU A 81 8.82 4.81 8.52
CA GLU A 81 9.48 4.23 9.70
C GLU A 81 8.42 3.65 10.64
N GLU A 82 8.70 2.51 11.27
CA GLU A 82 7.83 1.94 12.31
C GLU A 82 7.64 2.94 13.47
N ALA A 83 6.39 3.09 13.94
CA ALA A 83 6.03 4.07 14.96
C ALA A 83 6.12 3.57 16.41
#